data_AF-A0A2S6QUI1-F1
#
_entry.id   AF-A0A2S6QUI1-F1
#
_cell.length_a   1.000
_cell.length_b   1.000
_cell.length_c   1.000
_cell.angle_alpha   90.00
_cell.angle_beta   90.00
_cell.angle_gamma   90.00
#
_symmetry.space_group_name_H-M   'P 1'
#
loop_
_entity.id
_entity.type
_entity.pdbx_description
1 polymer ?
#
loop_
_entity_poly.entity_id
_entity_poly.type
_entity_poly.pdbx_seq_one_letter_code
_entity_poly.pdbx_strand_id
1 'polypeptide(L)' 'MTPKVTTLDNGLRVISEEIPYLETASVGVWVDAGARCEKPEINGISHLLEHLA' A
#
# COMPACT_ATOMS: atom_id res chain seq x y z
N MET A 1 -0.38 -8.65 20.47
CA MET A 1 -1.37 -9.02 19.44
C MET A 1 -0.61 -9.22 18.14
N THR A 2 -0.97 -10.20 17.32
CA THR A 2 -0.26 -10.52 16.08
C THR A 2 -1.19 -10.25 14.91
N PRO A 3 -0.80 -9.41 13.93
CA PRO A 3 -1.66 -9.11 12.79
C PRO A 3 -1.88 -10.37 11.93
N LYS A 4 -3.07 -10.50 11.36
CA LYS A 4 -3.39 -11.57 10.40
C LYS A 4 -2.86 -11.17 9.02
N VAL A 5 -2.08 -12.06 8.41
CA VAL A 5 -1.58 -11.90 7.03
C VAL A 5 -2.34 -12.86 6.12
N THR A 6 -2.98 -12.33 5.09
CA THR A 6 -3.69 -13.11 4.07
C THR A 6 -3.11 -12.78 2.69
N THR A 7 -2.86 -13.79 1.86
CA THR A 7 -2.52 -13.57 0.43
C THR A 7 -3.73 -13.96 -0.40
N LEU A 8 -4.21 -13.05 -1.24
CA LEU A 8 -5.35 -13.26 -2.13
C LEU A 8 -4.92 -14.02 -3.39
N ASP A 9 -5.88 -14.53 -4.16
CA ASP A 9 -5.62 -15.30 -5.39
C ASP A 9 -4.85 -14.52 -6.46
N ASN A 10 -4.95 -13.19 -6.45
CA ASN A 10 -4.20 -12.30 -7.35
C ASN A 10 -2.79 -11.95 -6.83
N GLY A 11 -2.36 -12.52 -5.69
CA GLY A 11 -1.06 -12.28 -5.07
C GLY A 11 -1.00 -11.06 -4.14
N LEU A 12 -2.08 -10.27 -4.00
CA LEU A 12 -2.10 -9.14 -3.06
C LEU A 12 -2.03 -9.65 -1.62
N ARG A 13 -1.16 -9.03 -0.81
CA ARG A 13 -1.04 -9.32 0.62
C ARG A 13 -1.84 -8.31 1.43
N VAL A 14 -2.72 -8.81 2.28
CA VAL A 14 -3.52 -8.01 3.23
C VAL A 14 -3.03 -8.30 4.64
N ILE A 15 -2.64 -7.24 5.33
CA ILE A 15 -2.28 -7.27 6.76
C ILE A 15 -3.42 -6.58 7.50
N SER A 16 -4.09 -7.29 8.40
CA SER A 16 -5.25 -6.79 9.12
C SER A 16 -5.18 -7.13 10.60
N GLU A 17 -5.65 -6.22 11.43
CA GLU A 17 -5.84 -6.43 12.87
C GLU A 17 -7.25 -5.96 13.25
N GLU A 18 -8.02 -6.84 13.88
CA GLU A 18 -9.34 -6.51 14.39
C GLU A 18 -9.22 -5.95 15.80
N ILE A 19 -9.85 -4.80 16.04
CA ILE A 19 -9.92 -4.15 17.35
C ILE A 19 -11.40 -4.03 17.72
N PRO A 20 -11.98 -4.98 18.47
CA PRO A 20 -13.43 -5.15 18.60
C PRO A 20 -14.21 -3.95 19.13
N TYR A 21 -13.54 -3.05 19.85
CA TYR A 21 -14.16 -1.88 20.48
C TYR A 21 -13.99 -0.58 19.67
N LEU A 22 -13.36 -0.63 18.50
CA LEU A 22 -13.26 0.51 17.59
C LEU A 22 -14.32 0.42 16.49
N GLU A 23 -15.05 1.51 16.29
CA GLU A 23 -16.03 1.67 15.20
C GLU A 23 -15.42 2.37 13.97
N THR A 24 -14.10 2.53 13.95
CA THR A 24 -13.35 3.14 12.84
C THR A 24 -12.23 2.23 12.39
N ALA A 25 -11.83 2.38 11.13
CA ALA A 25 -10.71 1.66 10.56
C ALA A 25 -9.80 2.64 9.81
N SER A 26 -8.51 2.31 9.77
CA SER A 26 -7.54 2.93 8.88
C SER A 26 -7.12 1.91 7.84
N VAL A 27 -7.09 2.30 6.58
CA VAL A 27 -6.69 1.44 5.47
C VAL A 27 -5.59 2.15 4.70
N GLY A 28 -4.48 1.46 4.48
CA GLY A 28 -3.41 1.91 3.60
C GLY A 28 -3.19 0.91 2.48
N VAL A 29 -2.73 1.39 1.34
CA VAL A 29 -2.31 0.57 0.20
C VAL A 29 -0.86 0.87 -0.07
N TRP A 30 -0.04 -0.18 -0.15
CA TRP A 30 1.37 -0.06 -0.50
C TRP A 30 1.61 -0.75 -1.82
N VAL A 31 2.31 -0.06 -2.71
CA VAL A 31 2.79 -0.59 -3.98
C VAL A 31 4.30 -0.62 -3.90
N ASP A 32 4.92 -1.71 -4.35
CA ASP A 32 6.39 -1.80 -4.48
C ASP A 32 6.84 -1.00 -5.72
N ALA A 33 6.62 0.31 -5.65
CA ALA A 33 6.91 1.30 -6.68
C ALA A 33 7.23 2.64 -6.03
N GLY A 34 7.98 3.49 -6.74
CA GLY A 34 8.36 4.81 -6.28
C GLY A 34 9.60 5.31 -7.02
N ALA A 35 10.18 6.42 -6.56
CA ALA A 35 11.29 7.09 -7.25
C ALA A 35 12.49 6.17 -7.57
N ARG A 36 12.75 5.14 -6.76
CA ARG A 36 13.80 4.14 -7.01
C ARG A 36 13.60 3.33 -8.29
N CYS A 37 12.36 3.16 -8.72
CA CYS A 37 11.98 2.40 -9.90
C CYS A 37 12.02 3.24 -11.19
N GLU A 38 12.36 4.52 -11.09
CA GLU A 38 12.36 5.45 -12.21
C GLU A 38 13.67 5.40 -13.00
N LYS A 39 13.57 5.68 -14.30
CA LYS A 39 14.75 5.99 -15.11
C LYS A 39 15.12 7.46 -14.91
N PRO A 40 16.42 7.83 -15.00
CA PRO A 40 16.86 9.21 -14.82
C PRO A 40 16.10 10.23 -15.69
N GLU A 41 15.72 9.85 -16.91
CA GLU A 41 15.02 10.72 -17.86
C GLU A 41 13.57 11.08 -17.44
N ILE A 42 12.97 10.34 -16.52
CA ILE A 42 11.57 10.48 -16.09
C ILE A 42 11.44 10.65 -14.57
N ASN A 43 12.52 11.07 -13.90
CA ASN A 43 12.52 11.25 -12.45
C ASN A 43 11.38 12.19 -12.00
N GLY A 44 10.69 11.79 -10.94
CA GLY A 44 9.53 12.49 -10.37
C GLY A 44 8.18 11.99 -10.86
N ILE A 45 8.13 11.02 -11.80
CA ILE A 45 6.85 10.54 -12.33
C ILE A 45 6.01 9.77 -11.31
N SER A 46 6.59 9.03 -10.39
CA SER A 46 5.87 8.32 -9.32
C SER A 46 5.20 9.31 -8.37
N HIS A 47 5.89 10.40 -8.04
CA HIS A 47 5.35 11.47 -7.21
C HIS A 47 4.28 12.28 -7.96
N LEU A 48 4.48 12.52 -9.26
CA LEU A 48 3.44 13.10 -10.11
C LEU A 48 2.18 12.22 -10.12
N LEU A 49 2.33 10.90 -10.30
CA LEU A 49 1.21 9.96 -10.28
C LEU A 49 0.51 9.93 -8.92
N GLU A 50 1.25 10.00 -7.81
CA GLU A 50 0.67 10.12 -6.46
C GLU A 50 -0.24 11.36 -6.34
N HIS A 51 0.23 12.52 -6.81
CA HIS A 51 -0.55 13.76 -6.76
C HIS A 51 -1.79 13.77 -7.66
N LEU A 52 -1.83 12.93 -8.69
CA LEU A 52 -2.94 12.85 -9.64
C LEU A 52 -3.98 11.78 -9.27
N ALA A 53 -3.65 10.90 -8.33
CA ALA A 53 -4.51 9.80 -7.89
C ALA A 53 -5.73 10.26 -7.09
#